data_AF-A0A8T7FGT4-F1
#
_entry.id   AF-A0A8T7FGT4-F1
#
_cell.length_a   1.000
_cell.length_b   1.000
_cell.length_c   1.000
_cell.angle_alpha   90.00
_cell.angle_beta   90.00
_cell.angle_gamma   90.00
#
_symmetry.space_group_name_H-M   'P 1'
#
loop_
_entity.id
_entity.type
_entity.pdbx_description
1 polymer ?
#
loop_
_entity_poly.entity_id
_entity_poly.type
_entity_poly.pdbx_seq_one_letter_code
_entity_poly.pdbx_strand_id
1 'polypeptide(L)'
;MQILEKYRAASKRTRILLGGLLALIVAVGVYYIPPVHDRLAWRVAELRSKTIYHFNPPEKAVFQPTEQAMLETIVAQTMQALQPTRTPTKTATPLPGPSATPTITSTPLPDLVQLEGVKYEHQHGRNNYCGPANFSMALTFWGWDGNRDVIGRAVMPGNTGRDGKPANKDKNVMPYELQDYITNNVPTMSSVLRYGGDIELLKRMVSAGFPVVVEKGSYAVDLNDKMSWMGHYALVTGYDDAKKEIIYQDTLQPDPAKLPGHNRRISYEKIVEGWRAFNYVFVIVYPYEREAQVLSLLGDWADDAWATQHALDMAENESRTLTGIDQFYAWFNKGTSYVSFAQPDYSNAALAYDYAFSLYAKLDTDSSVRPYRMMWYQTGPYKAYYWVGRYTDVINLATTTLKDTISEPNLEESLYWRARAYYMIGDTNDAIADYRAALVIHPKWGPATQALQDLGQIP
;
A
#
# COMPACT_ATOMS: atom_id res chain seq x y z
N MET A 1 -39.06 -44.96 4.01
CA MET A 1 -40.51 -44.94 3.68
C MET A 1 -41.28 -43.82 4.38
N GLN A 2 -41.20 -43.65 5.70
CA GLN A 2 -41.96 -42.63 6.45
C GLN A 2 -41.78 -41.16 5.98
N ILE A 3 -40.59 -40.77 5.51
CA ILE A 3 -40.34 -39.40 5.03
C ILE A 3 -41.08 -39.11 3.72
N LEU A 4 -41.16 -40.10 2.81
CA LEU A 4 -41.88 -39.98 1.55
C LEU A 4 -43.39 -39.92 1.75
N GLU A 5 -43.93 -40.64 2.73
CA GLU A 5 -45.35 -40.57 3.08
C GLU A 5 -45.71 -39.21 3.70
N LYS A 6 -44.89 -38.70 4.62
CA LYS A 6 -45.05 -37.34 5.18
C LYS A 6 -44.92 -36.25 4.12
N TYR A 7 -44.03 -36.40 3.14
CA TYR A 7 -43.91 -35.48 2.00
C TYR A 7 -45.16 -35.51 1.11
N ARG A 8 -45.69 -36.70 0.81
CA ARG A 8 -46.93 -36.85 0.01
C ARG A 8 -48.16 -36.27 0.71
N ALA A 9 -48.23 -36.36 2.04
CA ALA A 9 -49.29 -35.78 2.86
C ALA A 9 -49.18 -34.25 3.05
N ALA A 10 -48.04 -33.63 2.71
CA ALA A 10 -47.82 -32.20 2.89
C ALA A 10 -48.54 -31.35 1.82
N SER A 11 -48.92 -30.13 2.20
CA SER A 11 -49.56 -29.17 1.29
C SER A 11 -48.68 -28.88 0.07
N LYS A 12 -49.29 -28.49 -1.06
CA LYS A 12 -48.56 -28.17 -2.31
C LYS A 12 -47.44 -27.15 -2.08
N ARG A 13 -47.69 -26.12 -1.25
CA ARG A 13 -46.71 -25.11 -0.86
C ARG A 13 -45.52 -25.71 -0.10
N THR A 14 -45.77 -26.60 0.85
CA THR A 14 -44.73 -27.27 1.64
C THR A 14 -43.87 -28.19 0.77
N ARG A 15 -44.48 -28.92 -0.16
CA ARG A 15 -43.73 -29.77 -1.12
C ARG A 15 -42.83 -28.97 -2.05
N ILE A 16 -43.30 -27.80 -2.52
CA ILE A 16 -42.50 -26.87 -3.32
C ILE A 16 -41.31 -26.33 -2.51
N LEU A 17 -41.55 -25.90 -1.27
CA LEU A 17 -40.48 -25.40 -0.40
C LEU A 17 -39.44 -26.48 -0.07
N LEU A 18 -39.87 -27.68 0.28
CA LEU A 18 -38.97 -28.81 0.55
C LEU A 18 -38.20 -29.25 -0.70
N GLY A 19 -38.85 -29.24 -1.88
CA GLY A 19 -38.19 -29.50 -3.16
C GLY A 19 -37.13 -28.44 -3.50
N GLY A 20 -37.45 -27.17 -3.28
CA GLY A 20 -36.50 -26.06 -3.45
C GLY A 20 -35.31 -26.13 -2.49
N LEU A 21 -35.56 -26.47 -1.22
CA LEU A 21 -34.50 -26.67 -0.23
C LEU A 21 -33.59 -27.85 -0.61
N LEU A 22 -34.16 -28.97 -1.04
CA LEU A 22 -33.37 -30.11 -1.50
C LEU A 22 -32.53 -29.75 -2.74
N ALA A 23 -33.11 -29.05 -3.71
CA ALA A 23 -32.38 -28.58 -4.89
C ALA A 23 -31.23 -27.63 -4.51
N LEU A 24 -31.44 -26.74 -3.54
CA LEU A 24 -30.40 -25.86 -3.02
C LEU A 24 -29.26 -26.66 -2.35
N ILE A 25 -29.59 -27.63 -1.51
CA ILE A 25 -28.60 -28.50 -0.85
C ILE A 25 -27.79 -29.27 -1.90
N VAL A 26 -28.45 -29.83 -2.91
CA VAL A 26 -27.77 -30.54 -4.01
C VAL A 26 -26.87 -29.57 -4.79
N ALA A 27 -27.34 -28.36 -5.10
CA ALA A 27 -26.53 -27.36 -5.79
C ALA A 27 -25.28 -26.95 -4.98
N VAL A 28 -25.42 -26.79 -3.66
CA VAL A 28 -24.28 -26.55 -2.75
C VAL A 28 -23.33 -27.74 -2.74
N GLY A 29 -23.86 -28.96 -2.67
CA GLY A 29 -23.05 -30.18 -2.74
C GLY A 29 -22.25 -30.30 -4.05
N VAL A 30 -22.90 -30.00 -5.18
CA VAL A 30 -22.25 -29.97 -6.51
C VAL A 30 -21.21 -28.87 -6.61
N TYR A 31 -21.45 -27.70 -6.01
CA TYR A 31 -20.47 -26.60 -6.00
C TYR A 31 -19.15 -27.00 -5.34
N TYR A 32 -19.18 -27.77 -4.25
CA TYR A 32 -17.97 -28.23 -3.55
C TYR A 32 -17.24 -29.41 -4.23
N ILE A 33 -17.73 -29.90 -5.37
CA ILE A 33 -16.98 -30.85 -6.20
C ILE A 33 -15.77 -30.09 -6.81
N PRO A 34 -14.51 -30.55 -6.65
CA PRO A 34 -13.34 -29.71 -6.93
C PRO A 34 -13.30 -29.11 -8.35
N PRO A 35 -13.58 -29.86 -9.43
CA PRO A 35 -13.66 -29.29 -10.78
C PRO A 35 -14.72 -28.18 -10.95
N VAL A 36 -15.81 -28.22 -10.18
CA VAL A 36 -16.88 -27.21 -10.23
C VAL A 36 -16.48 -26.01 -9.40
N HIS A 37 -15.99 -26.24 -8.18
CA HIS A 37 -15.50 -25.20 -7.29
C HIS A 37 -14.42 -24.36 -7.98
N ASP A 38 -13.39 -24.99 -8.55
CA ASP A 38 -12.28 -24.28 -9.19
C ASP A 38 -12.72 -23.37 -10.35
N ARG A 39 -13.80 -23.73 -11.06
CA ARG A 39 -14.32 -22.95 -12.19
C ARG A 39 -15.27 -21.84 -11.76
N LEU A 40 -15.96 -22.00 -10.64
CA LEU A 40 -17.02 -21.10 -10.19
C LEU A 40 -16.64 -20.26 -8.95
N ALA A 41 -15.59 -20.61 -8.22
CA ALA A 41 -15.20 -19.96 -6.97
C ALA A 41 -14.99 -18.45 -7.15
N TRP A 42 -14.32 -18.04 -8.23
CA TRP A 42 -14.12 -16.62 -8.53
C TRP A 42 -15.44 -15.88 -8.79
N ARG A 43 -16.42 -16.51 -9.47
CA ARG A 43 -17.75 -15.92 -9.72
C ARG A 43 -18.56 -15.81 -8.43
N VAL A 44 -18.46 -16.80 -7.55
CA VAL A 44 -19.10 -16.77 -6.24
C VAL A 44 -18.48 -15.69 -5.35
N ALA A 45 -17.15 -15.55 -5.36
CA ALA A 45 -16.44 -14.49 -4.65
C ALA A 45 -16.79 -13.09 -5.18
N GLU A 46 -16.90 -12.94 -6.50
CA GLU A 46 -17.35 -11.71 -7.15
C GLU A 46 -18.78 -11.36 -6.74
N LEU A 47 -19.72 -12.31 -6.86
CA LEU A 47 -21.12 -12.12 -6.46
C LEU A 47 -21.25 -11.76 -4.99
N ARG A 48 -20.48 -12.43 -4.12
CA ARG A 48 -20.42 -12.12 -2.69
C ARG A 48 -19.94 -10.68 -2.47
N SER A 49 -18.85 -10.27 -3.13
CA SER A 49 -18.32 -8.91 -3.01
C SER A 49 -19.31 -7.86 -3.50
N LYS A 50 -19.92 -8.07 -4.67
CA LYS A 50 -20.99 -7.22 -5.22
C LYS A 50 -22.16 -7.08 -4.25
N THR A 51 -22.56 -8.18 -3.61
CA THR A 51 -23.66 -8.20 -2.63
C THR A 51 -23.28 -7.40 -1.37
N ILE A 52 -22.09 -7.64 -0.82
CA ILE A 52 -21.61 -6.92 0.38
C ILE A 52 -21.52 -5.42 0.10
N TYR A 53 -20.88 -5.01 -0.99
CA TYR A 53 -20.73 -3.59 -1.31
C TYR A 53 -22.03 -2.91 -1.73
N HIS A 54 -23.03 -3.66 -2.20
CA HIS A 54 -24.36 -3.11 -2.41
C HIS A 54 -25.01 -2.66 -1.10
N PHE A 55 -24.90 -3.48 -0.04
CA PHE A 55 -25.48 -3.15 1.27
C PHE A 55 -24.59 -2.25 2.12
N ASN A 56 -23.27 -2.41 2.00
CA ASN A 56 -22.25 -1.67 2.73
C ASN A 56 -21.24 -1.06 1.73
N PRO A 57 -21.58 0.06 1.07
CA PRO A 57 -20.69 0.69 0.10
C PRO A 57 -19.41 1.17 0.79
N PRO A 58 -18.22 0.70 0.39
CA PRO A 58 -16.97 1.01 1.08
C PRO A 58 -16.59 2.49 1.00
N GLU A 59 -17.06 3.20 -0.04
CA GLU A 59 -16.94 4.65 -0.16
C GLU A 59 -17.69 5.42 0.96
N LYS A 60 -18.62 4.78 1.67
CA LYS A 60 -19.31 5.40 2.82
C LYS A 60 -18.61 5.15 4.15
N ALA A 61 -17.62 4.24 4.20
CA ALA A 61 -16.86 3.98 5.41
C ALA A 61 -16.04 5.23 5.79
N VAL A 62 -16.17 5.65 7.05
CA VAL A 62 -15.43 6.80 7.61
C VAL A 62 -14.92 6.40 8.98
N PHE A 63 -13.60 6.50 9.14
CA PHE A 63 -12.97 6.46 10.45
C PHE A 63 -12.92 7.89 11.01
N GLN A 64 -13.36 8.05 12.25
CA GLN A 64 -13.16 9.29 13.02
C GLN A 64 -12.34 8.92 14.26
N PRO A 65 -11.14 9.50 14.44
CA PRO A 65 -10.38 9.30 15.65
C PRO A 65 -11.15 9.81 16.88
N THR A 66 -10.94 9.18 18.03
CA THR A 66 -11.71 9.40 19.26
C THR A 66 -10.85 9.73 20.48
N GLU A 67 -9.55 9.47 20.42
CA GLU A 67 -8.63 9.64 21.56
C GLU A 67 -7.75 10.91 21.43
N GLN A 68 -8.20 11.96 20.74
CA GLN A 68 -7.40 13.18 20.53
C GLN A 68 -7.03 13.88 21.85
N ALA A 69 -7.95 13.91 22.82
CA ALA A 69 -7.72 14.54 24.13
C ALA A 69 -6.60 13.84 24.94
N MET A 70 -6.38 12.54 24.70
CA MET A 70 -5.27 11.81 25.34
C MET A 70 -3.93 12.32 24.83
N LEU A 71 -3.81 12.60 23.52
CA LEU A 71 -2.59 13.15 22.94
C LEU A 71 -2.30 14.56 23.45
N GLU A 72 -3.31 15.43 23.53
CA GLU A 72 -3.18 16.78 24.12
C GLU A 72 -2.65 16.70 25.56
N THR A 73 -3.17 15.75 26.35
CA THR A 73 -2.73 15.52 27.73
C THR A 73 -1.29 15.02 27.80
N ILE A 74 -0.90 14.05 26.96
CA ILE A 74 0.47 13.51 26.91
C ILE A 74 1.46 14.60 26.49
N VAL A 75 1.12 15.40 25.47
CA VAL A 75 1.95 16.53 25.03
C VAL A 75 2.09 17.56 26.14
N ALA A 76 0.99 17.94 26.82
CA ALA A 76 1.03 18.87 27.94
C ALA A 76 1.90 18.37 29.10
N GLN A 77 1.77 17.09 29.47
CA GLN A 77 2.57 16.45 30.52
C GLN A 77 4.05 16.35 30.14
N THR A 78 4.35 16.03 28.88
CA THR A 78 5.73 15.95 28.38
C THR A 78 6.38 17.32 28.36
N MET A 79 5.65 18.36 27.91
CA MET A 79 6.12 19.76 27.97
C MET A 79 6.32 20.25 29.41
N GLN A 80 5.51 19.76 30.36
CA GLN A 80 5.69 20.04 31.79
C GLN A 80 6.90 19.30 32.39
N ALA A 81 7.17 18.07 31.95
CA ALA A 81 8.33 17.28 32.35
C ALA A 81 9.66 17.78 31.73
N LEU A 82 9.60 18.41 30.55
CA LEU A 82 10.75 19.02 29.86
C LEU A 82 11.07 20.44 30.35
N GLN A 83 10.53 20.90 31.48
CA GLN A 83 10.94 22.17 32.08
C GLN A 83 12.46 22.16 32.34
N PRO A 84 13.24 23.08 31.73
CA PRO A 84 14.68 23.00 31.78
C PRO A 84 15.23 23.41 33.16
N THR A 85 16.14 22.58 33.70
CA THR A 85 17.20 23.08 34.59
C THR A 85 18.19 23.84 33.70
N ARG A 86 18.55 25.07 34.09
CA ARG A 86 19.39 25.99 33.29
C ARG A 86 20.69 25.32 32.83
N THR A 87 20.85 25.16 31.52
CA THR A 87 22.09 24.74 30.87
C THR A 87 22.81 25.97 30.27
N PRO A 88 24.15 26.04 30.26
CA PRO A 88 24.90 27.28 30.03
C PRO A 88 24.78 27.83 28.61
N THR A 89 25.00 29.14 28.50
CA THR A 89 25.11 29.92 27.27
C THR A 89 26.13 29.29 26.31
N LYS A 90 25.68 28.93 25.10
CA LYS A 90 26.56 28.53 23.99
C LYS A 90 27.44 29.72 23.57
N THR A 91 28.75 29.52 23.56
CA THR A 91 29.73 30.42 22.94
C THR A 91 29.59 30.36 21.42
N ALA A 92 29.66 31.52 20.76
CA ALA A 92 29.58 31.65 19.31
C ALA A 92 30.66 30.80 18.61
N THR A 93 30.23 29.97 17.66
CA THR A 93 31.11 29.24 16.74
C THR A 93 31.50 30.17 15.58
N PRO A 94 32.74 30.12 15.06
CA PRO A 94 33.19 30.99 13.99
C PRO A 94 32.43 30.75 12.68
N LEU A 95 32.32 31.81 11.88
CA LEU A 95 31.78 31.80 10.52
C LEU A 95 32.56 30.81 9.63
N PRO A 96 31.89 29.95 8.84
CA PRO A 96 32.55 29.19 7.79
C PRO A 96 33.19 30.13 6.76
N GLY A 97 34.46 29.86 6.40
CA GLY A 97 35.09 30.51 5.26
C GLY A 97 34.42 30.12 3.93
N PRO A 98 34.72 30.81 2.82
CA PRO A 98 34.13 30.52 1.52
C PRO A 98 34.50 29.09 1.09
N SER A 99 33.50 28.20 1.04
CA SER A 99 33.61 26.90 0.41
C SER A 99 33.43 27.10 -1.10
N ALA A 100 34.36 26.57 -1.91
CA ALA A 100 34.19 26.54 -3.35
C ALA A 100 33.00 25.62 -3.68
N THR A 101 31.90 26.19 -4.16
CA THR A 101 30.80 25.43 -4.75
C THR A 101 31.34 24.71 -5.99
N PRO A 102 31.39 23.36 -6.04
CA PRO A 102 31.72 22.67 -7.26
C PRO A 102 30.65 23.05 -8.29
N THR A 103 31.06 23.84 -9.29
CA THR A 103 30.21 24.15 -10.44
C THR A 103 30.25 22.93 -11.35
N ILE A 104 29.41 21.95 -11.06
CA ILE A 104 29.17 20.86 -12.01
C ILE A 104 28.38 21.50 -13.16
N THR A 105 29.02 21.69 -14.30
CA THR A 105 28.32 22.07 -15.52
C THR A 105 27.43 20.90 -15.89
N SER A 106 26.14 20.96 -15.55
CA SER A 106 25.18 19.91 -15.93
C SER A 106 25.08 19.92 -17.44
N THR A 107 25.51 18.83 -18.09
CA THR A 107 25.08 18.57 -19.46
C THR A 107 23.55 18.59 -19.46
N PRO A 108 22.90 19.39 -20.32
CA PRO A 108 21.44 19.39 -20.40
C PRO A 108 20.96 17.96 -20.67
N LEU A 109 19.94 17.52 -19.93
CA LEU A 109 19.33 16.23 -20.16
C LEU A 109 18.74 16.19 -21.60
N PRO A 110 18.74 15.03 -22.27
CA PRO A 110 18.08 14.92 -23.58
C PRO A 110 16.59 15.28 -23.48
N ASP A 111 16.00 15.85 -24.54
CA ASP A 111 14.57 16.21 -24.53
C ASP A 111 13.64 14.98 -24.57
N LEU A 112 14.15 13.82 -25.00
CA LEU A 112 13.44 12.56 -25.09
C LEU A 112 14.37 11.42 -24.69
N VAL A 113 13.95 10.61 -23.72
CA VAL A 113 14.61 9.36 -23.35
C VAL A 113 13.58 8.26 -23.28
N GLN A 114 13.91 7.10 -23.83
CA GLN A 114 13.16 5.87 -23.63
C GLN A 114 14.16 4.71 -23.54
N LEU A 115 14.22 4.06 -22.38
CA LEU A 115 15.15 2.95 -22.15
C LEU A 115 14.75 1.74 -23.00
N GLU A 116 15.73 1.19 -23.70
CA GLU A 116 15.59 -0.05 -24.45
C GLU A 116 15.86 -1.26 -23.54
N GLY A 117 15.47 -2.47 -23.99
CA GLY A 117 15.78 -3.72 -23.27
C GLY A 117 14.86 -4.06 -22.09
N VAL A 118 13.84 -3.24 -21.82
CA VAL A 118 12.83 -3.52 -20.78
C VAL A 118 12.01 -4.77 -21.17
N LYS A 119 12.14 -5.84 -20.39
CA LYS A 119 11.32 -7.05 -20.54
C LYS A 119 9.97 -6.81 -19.88
N TYR A 120 8.98 -6.40 -20.68
CA TYR A 120 7.64 -6.11 -20.17
C TYR A 120 6.98 -7.34 -19.52
N GLU A 121 6.41 -7.16 -18.33
CA GLU A 121 5.63 -8.17 -17.61
C GLU A 121 4.35 -7.54 -17.03
N HIS A 122 3.19 -8.13 -17.31
CA HIS A 122 1.91 -7.65 -16.79
C HIS A 122 1.53 -8.32 -15.46
N GLN A 123 0.49 -7.87 -14.75
CA GLN A 123 -0.09 -8.58 -13.59
C GLN A 123 -1.28 -9.51 -13.93
N HIS A 124 -1.75 -9.52 -15.18
CA HIS A 124 -2.91 -10.33 -15.59
C HIS A 124 -2.80 -11.82 -15.19
N GLY A 125 -3.89 -12.40 -14.71
CA GLY A 125 -3.93 -13.77 -14.17
C GLY A 125 -3.33 -13.93 -12.76
N ARG A 126 -2.96 -12.83 -12.10
CA ARG A 126 -2.48 -12.78 -10.72
C ARG A 126 -3.05 -11.56 -9.99
N ASN A 127 -3.88 -11.78 -8.98
CA ASN A 127 -4.50 -10.68 -8.25
C ASN A 127 -3.43 -9.95 -7.42
N ASN A 128 -3.52 -8.62 -7.38
CA ASN A 128 -2.68 -7.74 -6.55
C ASN A 128 -1.16 -7.85 -6.81
N TYR A 129 -0.75 -8.36 -7.97
CA TYR A 129 0.67 -8.51 -8.35
C TYR A 129 1.29 -7.27 -9.02
N CYS A 130 0.72 -6.08 -8.83
CA CYS A 130 1.29 -4.84 -9.38
C CYS A 130 2.72 -4.59 -8.88
N GLY A 131 2.96 -4.75 -7.58
CA GLY A 131 4.30 -4.64 -6.96
C GLY A 131 5.29 -5.65 -7.53
N PRO A 132 5.05 -6.97 -7.38
CA PRO A 132 5.94 -8.01 -7.91
C PRO A 132 6.23 -7.87 -9.41
N ALA A 133 5.26 -7.49 -10.23
CA ALA A 133 5.46 -7.34 -11.67
C ALA A 133 6.28 -6.10 -12.03
N ASN A 134 6.13 -4.97 -11.31
CA ASN A 134 6.99 -3.80 -11.56
C ASN A 134 8.43 -4.04 -11.08
N PHE A 135 8.61 -4.70 -9.94
CA PHE A 135 9.94 -5.02 -9.43
C PHE A 135 10.63 -6.12 -10.23
N SER A 136 9.89 -7.09 -10.80
CA SER A 136 10.48 -8.06 -11.72
C SER A 136 10.95 -7.38 -13.00
N MET A 137 10.20 -6.43 -13.58
CA MET A 137 10.67 -5.63 -14.71
C MET A 137 11.93 -4.82 -14.35
N ALA A 138 11.98 -4.21 -13.16
CA ALA A 138 13.15 -3.47 -12.69
C ALA A 138 14.40 -4.37 -12.52
N LEU A 139 14.23 -5.58 -11.99
CA LEU A 139 15.32 -6.54 -11.79
C LEU A 139 15.78 -7.18 -13.12
N THR A 140 14.84 -7.55 -13.98
CA THR A 140 15.14 -8.21 -15.27
C THR A 140 15.79 -7.25 -16.28
N PHE A 141 15.56 -5.93 -16.14
CA PHE A 141 16.32 -4.90 -16.86
C PHE A 141 17.84 -5.02 -16.62
N TRP A 142 18.23 -5.44 -15.42
CA TRP A 142 19.63 -5.67 -15.03
C TRP A 142 20.06 -7.14 -15.18
N GLY A 143 19.31 -7.95 -15.92
CA GLY A 143 19.69 -9.34 -16.23
C GLY A 143 19.34 -10.38 -15.16
N TRP A 144 18.54 -10.04 -14.15
CA TRP A 144 17.96 -11.05 -13.25
C TRP A 144 17.09 -12.04 -14.03
N ASP A 145 17.18 -13.33 -13.72
CA ASP A 145 16.50 -14.43 -14.45
C ASP A 145 15.18 -14.89 -13.79
N GLY A 146 14.60 -14.04 -12.95
CA GLY A 146 13.32 -14.29 -12.29
C GLY A 146 12.13 -13.60 -12.97
N ASN A 147 10.97 -13.66 -12.31
CA ASN A 147 9.73 -13.05 -12.78
C ASN A 147 8.82 -12.68 -11.59
N ARG A 148 7.65 -12.08 -11.88
CA ARG A 148 6.68 -11.67 -10.86
C ARG A 148 6.23 -12.78 -9.92
N ASP A 149 6.19 -14.03 -10.39
CA ASP A 149 5.75 -15.18 -9.58
C ASP A 149 6.82 -15.63 -8.58
N VAL A 150 8.10 -15.44 -8.91
CA VAL A 150 9.20 -15.69 -7.95
C VAL A 150 9.11 -14.71 -6.79
N ILE A 151 8.95 -13.42 -7.07
CA ILE A 151 8.78 -12.38 -6.05
C ILE A 151 7.48 -12.61 -5.28
N GLY A 152 6.35 -12.78 -5.99
CA GLY A 152 5.03 -12.92 -5.40
C GLY A 152 4.90 -14.12 -4.45
N ARG A 153 5.57 -15.25 -4.72
CA ARG A 153 5.61 -16.39 -3.78
C ARG A 153 6.35 -16.09 -2.47
N ALA A 154 7.31 -15.17 -2.50
CA ALA A 154 8.11 -14.82 -1.33
C ALA A 154 7.40 -13.77 -0.47
N VAL A 155 6.84 -12.74 -1.09
CA VAL A 155 6.28 -11.58 -0.37
C VAL A 155 4.76 -11.64 -0.18
N MET A 156 4.03 -12.36 -1.03
CA MET A 156 2.59 -12.58 -0.90
C MET A 156 2.25 -14.08 -0.99
N PRO A 157 2.77 -14.93 -0.09
CA PRO A 157 2.60 -16.38 -0.17
C PRO A 157 1.12 -16.80 -0.12
N GLY A 158 0.24 -15.98 0.48
CA GLY A 158 -1.21 -16.16 0.48
C GLY A 158 -1.88 -16.16 -0.88
N ASN A 159 -1.27 -15.49 -1.86
CA ASN A 159 -1.78 -15.36 -3.22
C ASN A 159 -1.39 -16.52 -4.14
N THR A 160 -0.73 -17.56 -3.60
CA THR A 160 -0.49 -18.84 -4.28
C THR A 160 -1.10 -19.99 -3.47
N GLY A 161 -2.08 -20.68 -4.05
CA GLY A 161 -2.68 -21.87 -3.45
C GLY A 161 -1.69 -23.03 -3.31
N ARG A 162 -2.03 -24.03 -2.49
CA ARG A 162 -1.17 -25.21 -2.27
C ARG A 162 -0.87 -26.00 -3.54
N ASP A 163 -1.74 -25.89 -4.54
CA ASP A 163 -1.61 -26.49 -5.87
C ASP A 163 -0.92 -25.56 -6.88
N GLY A 164 -0.38 -24.43 -6.43
CA GLY A 164 0.30 -23.43 -7.25
C GLY A 164 -0.65 -22.49 -8.01
N LYS A 165 -1.98 -22.59 -7.82
CA LYS A 165 -2.94 -21.72 -8.50
C LYS A 165 -3.01 -20.33 -7.86
N PRO A 166 -3.37 -19.28 -8.63
CA PRO A 166 -3.58 -17.95 -8.07
C PRO A 166 -4.68 -17.94 -7.00
N ALA A 167 -4.43 -17.21 -5.92
CA ALA A 167 -5.40 -16.86 -4.89
C ALA A 167 -5.53 -15.33 -4.79
N ASN A 168 -6.37 -14.85 -3.87
CA ASN A 168 -6.66 -13.42 -3.68
C ASN A 168 -6.79 -13.11 -2.18
N LYS A 169 -5.85 -13.62 -1.39
CA LYS A 169 -5.85 -13.53 0.07
C LYS A 169 -5.13 -12.30 0.60
N ASP A 170 -4.21 -11.74 -0.17
CA ASP A 170 -3.41 -10.60 0.21
C ASP A 170 -3.60 -9.50 -0.85
N LYS A 171 -3.82 -8.26 -0.43
CA LYS A 171 -4.22 -7.14 -1.30
C LYS A 171 -3.06 -6.24 -1.71
N ASN A 172 -1.93 -6.30 -1.04
CA ASN A 172 -0.83 -5.38 -1.31
C ASN A 172 0.52 -5.95 -0.87
N VAL A 173 1.58 -5.41 -1.44
CA VAL A 173 2.91 -5.53 -0.86
C VAL A 173 3.50 -4.12 -0.77
N MET A 174 4.08 -3.80 0.38
CA MET A 174 4.64 -2.48 0.64
C MET A 174 6.01 -2.33 -0.06
N PRO A 175 6.43 -1.11 -0.44
CA PRO A 175 7.73 -0.91 -1.10
C PRO A 175 8.91 -1.43 -0.29
N TYR A 176 8.85 -1.31 1.05
CA TYR A 176 9.91 -1.82 1.94
C TYR A 176 10.01 -3.34 1.94
N GLU A 177 8.89 -4.08 1.79
CA GLU A 177 8.92 -5.56 1.71
C GLU A 177 9.57 -6.02 0.41
N LEU A 178 9.39 -5.26 -0.68
CA LEU A 178 10.06 -5.53 -1.96
C LEU A 178 11.55 -5.17 -1.92
N GLN A 179 11.92 -4.09 -1.21
CA GLN A 179 13.33 -3.77 -0.93
C GLN A 179 13.99 -4.85 -0.06
N ASP A 180 13.31 -5.34 0.98
CA ASP A 180 13.76 -6.46 1.81
C ASP A 180 13.90 -7.74 0.99
N TYR A 181 12.97 -8.01 0.07
CA TYR A 181 13.08 -9.14 -0.85
C TYR A 181 14.35 -9.05 -1.70
N ILE A 182 14.65 -7.89 -2.30
CA ILE A 182 15.87 -7.68 -3.10
C ILE A 182 17.10 -7.96 -2.23
N THR A 183 17.17 -7.31 -1.07
CA THR A 183 18.31 -7.41 -0.13
C THR A 183 18.57 -8.85 0.28
N ASN A 184 17.51 -9.63 0.54
CA ASN A 184 17.64 -10.98 1.07
C ASN A 184 17.74 -12.08 -0.01
N ASN A 185 17.31 -11.83 -1.25
CA ASN A 185 17.16 -12.88 -2.27
C ASN A 185 17.88 -12.61 -3.59
N VAL A 186 18.38 -11.39 -3.84
CA VAL A 186 19.03 -11.03 -5.10
C VAL A 186 20.44 -10.49 -4.83
N PRO A 187 21.45 -11.37 -4.68
CA PRO A 187 22.76 -11.00 -4.13
C PRO A 187 23.61 -10.05 -5.00
N THR A 188 23.22 -9.82 -6.26
CA THR A 188 23.93 -8.92 -7.17
C THR A 188 23.30 -7.52 -7.24
N MET A 189 22.18 -7.29 -6.55
CA MET A 189 21.39 -6.08 -6.66
C MET A 189 21.21 -5.40 -5.31
N SER A 190 21.10 -4.08 -5.34
CA SER A 190 20.67 -3.24 -4.24
C SER A 190 19.44 -2.43 -4.66
N SER A 191 18.82 -1.75 -3.71
CA SER A 191 17.82 -0.74 -4.04
C SER A 191 17.78 0.40 -3.05
N VAL A 192 17.40 1.58 -3.54
CA VAL A 192 17.15 2.78 -2.73
C VAL A 192 15.65 3.07 -2.78
N LEU A 193 15.03 3.18 -1.60
CA LEU A 193 13.66 3.60 -1.37
C LEU A 193 13.68 4.99 -0.71
N ARG A 194 12.93 5.95 -1.26
CA ARG A 194 12.86 7.33 -0.76
C ARG A 194 11.48 7.92 -1.02
N TYR A 195 11.20 9.03 -0.35
CA TYR A 195 9.99 9.83 -0.51
C TYR A 195 10.33 11.21 -1.09
N GLY A 196 9.29 11.96 -1.48
CA GLY A 196 9.46 13.32 -1.97
C GLY A 196 10.18 13.39 -3.32
N GLY A 197 10.00 12.42 -4.21
CA GLY A 197 10.57 12.49 -5.56
C GLY A 197 9.89 13.56 -6.42
N ASP A 198 10.58 14.03 -7.46
CA ASP A 198 10.04 14.96 -8.45
C ASP A 198 10.30 14.50 -9.89
N ILE A 199 9.74 15.21 -10.87
CA ILE A 199 9.89 14.88 -12.30
C ILE A 199 11.35 14.98 -12.75
N GLU A 200 12.12 15.93 -12.23
CA GLU A 200 13.52 16.13 -12.61
C GLU A 200 14.42 15.01 -12.10
N LEU A 201 14.13 14.46 -10.92
CA LEU A 201 14.73 13.24 -10.41
C LEU A 201 14.45 12.06 -11.34
N LEU A 202 13.18 11.84 -11.72
CA LEU A 202 12.82 10.74 -12.63
C LEU A 202 13.58 10.86 -13.97
N LYS A 203 13.61 12.07 -14.55
CA LYS A 203 14.32 12.37 -15.79
C LYS A 203 15.82 12.11 -15.66
N ARG A 204 16.44 12.56 -14.57
CA ARG A 204 17.87 12.39 -14.30
C ARG A 204 18.25 10.91 -14.18
N MET A 205 17.49 10.14 -13.42
CA MET A 205 17.74 8.71 -13.24
C MET A 205 17.59 7.94 -14.55
N VAL A 206 16.50 8.17 -15.28
CA VAL A 206 16.22 7.49 -16.54
C VAL A 206 17.22 7.89 -17.63
N SER A 207 17.61 9.17 -17.72
CA SER A 207 18.67 9.62 -18.65
C SER A 207 19.99 8.90 -18.43
N ALA A 208 20.28 8.52 -17.19
CA ALA A 208 21.48 7.78 -16.83
C ALA A 208 21.35 6.25 -16.94
N GLY A 209 20.22 5.76 -17.46
CA GLY A 209 19.99 4.33 -17.67
C GLY A 209 19.38 3.59 -16.48
N PHE A 210 18.78 4.30 -15.52
CA PHE A 210 18.15 3.69 -14.34
C PHE A 210 16.62 3.82 -14.41
N PRO A 211 15.88 2.72 -14.64
CA PRO A 211 14.44 2.69 -14.43
C PRO A 211 14.09 3.03 -12.98
N VAL A 212 12.94 3.67 -12.78
CA VAL A 212 12.46 4.07 -11.45
C VAL A 212 11.07 3.49 -11.20
N VAL A 213 10.91 2.70 -10.15
CA VAL A 213 9.58 2.25 -9.71
C VAL A 213 8.95 3.36 -8.87
N VAL A 214 7.69 3.68 -9.12
CA VAL A 214 6.87 4.60 -8.31
C VAL A 214 5.58 3.90 -7.90
N GLU A 215 5.00 4.33 -6.78
CA GLU A 215 3.63 3.97 -6.39
C GLU A 215 2.72 5.18 -6.59
N LYS A 216 1.56 4.97 -7.22
CA LYS A 216 0.64 6.05 -7.57
C LYS A 216 -0.82 5.64 -7.40
N GLY A 217 -1.65 6.62 -7.08
CA GLY A 217 -3.09 6.52 -7.22
C GLY A 217 -3.48 6.28 -8.68
N SER A 218 -4.40 5.36 -8.89
CA SER A 218 -4.93 5.00 -10.20
C SER A 218 -6.45 4.84 -10.10
N TYR A 219 -7.16 5.34 -11.10
CA TYR A 219 -8.59 5.14 -11.22
C TYR A 219 -8.84 4.06 -12.26
N ALA A 220 -9.49 2.98 -11.84
CA ALA A 220 -9.90 1.90 -12.72
C ALA A 220 -11.29 1.39 -12.34
N VAL A 221 -11.95 0.74 -13.30
CA VAL A 221 -13.20 0.03 -13.04
C VAL A 221 -12.89 -1.16 -12.13
N ASP A 222 -13.50 -1.19 -10.96
CA ASP A 222 -13.33 -2.27 -9.99
C ASP A 222 -14.16 -3.50 -10.33
N LEU A 223 -14.04 -4.52 -9.48
CA LEU A 223 -14.77 -5.78 -9.62
C LEU A 223 -16.30 -5.64 -9.57
N ASN A 224 -16.82 -4.46 -9.23
CA ASN A 224 -18.25 -4.16 -9.16
C ASN A 224 -18.71 -3.26 -10.31
N ASP A 225 -17.90 -3.14 -11.36
CA ASP A 225 -18.19 -2.33 -12.53
C ASP A 225 -18.29 -0.82 -12.21
N LYS A 226 -17.68 -0.38 -11.09
CA LYS A 226 -17.61 1.03 -10.68
C LYS A 226 -16.20 1.58 -10.85
N MET A 227 -16.08 2.81 -11.37
CA MET A 227 -14.81 3.54 -11.32
C MET A 227 -14.43 3.79 -9.86
N SER A 228 -13.22 3.41 -9.47
CA SER A 228 -12.73 3.64 -8.11
C SER A 228 -11.21 3.81 -8.04
N TRP A 229 -10.77 4.45 -6.97
CA TRP A 229 -9.36 4.68 -6.69
C TRP A 229 -8.67 3.42 -6.13
N MET A 230 -7.46 3.13 -6.60
CA MET A 230 -6.56 2.10 -6.08
C MET A 230 -5.11 2.56 -6.13
N GLY A 231 -4.29 2.04 -5.21
CA GLY A 231 -2.84 2.11 -5.31
C GLY A 231 -2.35 1.20 -6.43
N HIS A 232 -1.29 1.65 -7.12
CA HIS A 232 -0.71 0.90 -8.21
C HIS A 232 0.76 1.27 -8.42
N TYR A 233 1.57 0.28 -8.74
CA TYR A 233 2.97 0.50 -9.09
C TYR A 233 3.13 0.77 -10.59
N ALA A 234 4.08 1.62 -10.94
CA ALA A 234 4.49 1.87 -12.31
C ALA A 234 6.02 1.92 -12.41
N LEU A 235 6.59 1.35 -13.47
CA LEU A 235 8.01 1.42 -13.76
C LEU A 235 8.27 2.51 -14.80
N VAL A 236 8.82 3.63 -14.36
CA VAL A 236 9.22 4.75 -15.22
C VAL A 236 10.48 4.38 -15.99
N THR A 237 10.41 4.45 -17.32
CA THR A 237 11.49 4.03 -18.23
C THR A 237 11.79 5.07 -19.30
N GLY A 238 11.17 6.25 -19.25
CA GLY A 238 11.37 7.28 -20.25
C GLY A 238 10.61 8.56 -19.91
N TYR A 239 10.86 9.59 -20.71
CA TYR A 239 10.13 10.85 -20.70
C TYR A 239 10.26 11.55 -22.05
N ASP A 240 9.34 12.46 -22.35
CA ASP A 240 9.28 13.29 -23.55
C ASP A 240 8.95 14.73 -23.11
N ASP A 241 9.98 15.58 -22.98
CA ASP A 241 9.83 16.96 -22.48
C ASP A 241 9.05 17.84 -23.46
N ALA A 242 9.16 17.58 -24.77
CA ALA A 242 8.39 18.30 -25.78
C ALA A 242 6.88 18.10 -25.58
N LYS A 243 6.48 16.92 -25.10
CA LYS A 243 5.08 16.60 -24.77
C LYS A 243 4.74 16.73 -23.29
N LYS A 244 5.74 16.94 -22.42
CA LYS A 244 5.63 16.89 -20.95
C LYS A 244 5.01 15.58 -20.46
N GLU A 245 5.54 14.45 -20.95
CA GLU A 245 5.03 13.12 -20.63
C GLU A 245 6.10 12.23 -20.00
N ILE A 246 5.71 11.43 -19.01
CA ILE A 246 6.47 10.26 -18.57
C ILE A 246 6.09 9.06 -19.43
N ILE A 247 7.09 8.26 -19.80
CA ILE A 247 6.93 6.94 -20.43
C ILE A 247 7.18 5.87 -19.36
N TYR A 248 6.20 4.99 -19.15
CA TYR A 248 6.24 3.98 -18.10
C TYR A 248 5.68 2.63 -18.55
N GLN A 249 6.04 1.57 -17.83
CA GLN A 249 5.45 0.25 -17.96
C GLN A 249 4.34 0.11 -16.93
N ASP A 250 3.15 -0.22 -17.41
CA ASP A 250 1.96 -0.44 -16.61
C ASP A 250 1.63 -1.92 -16.58
N THR A 251 1.61 -2.49 -15.39
CA THR A 251 1.30 -3.91 -15.19
C THR A 251 -0.21 -4.19 -15.27
N LEU A 252 -1.07 -3.14 -15.18
CA LEU A 252 -2.50 -3.24 -15.43
C LEU A 252 -2.78 -3.12 -16.93
N GLN A 253 -3.22 -4.24 -17.51
CA GLN A 253 -3.52 -4.33 -18.94
C GLN A 253 -4.91 -4.97 -19.13
N PRO A 254 -6.00 -4.23 -18.86
CA PRO A 254 -7.36 -4.79 -18.90
C PRO A 254 -7.80 -5.18 -20.32
N ASP A 255 -7.30 -4.47 -21.34
CA ASP A 255 -7.50 -4.80 -22.75
C ASP A 255 -6.14 -4.71 -23.45
N PRO A 256 -5.39 -5.81 -23.60
CA PRO A 256 -4.06 -5.78 -24.20
C PRO A 256 -4.00 -5.26 -25.63
N ALA A 257 -5.10 -5.39 -26.39
CA ALA A 257 -5.17 -4.94 -27.77
C ALA A 257 -5.40 -3.43 -27.88
N LYS A 258 -6.18 -2.84 -26.95
CA LYS A 258 -6.52 -1.41 -26.99
C LYS A 258 -5.70 -0.55 -26.04
N LEU A 259 -5.26 -1.13 -24.93
CA LEU A 259 -4.54 -0.47 -23.85
C LEU A 259 -3.30 -1.31 -23.52
N PRO A 260 -2.29 -1.33 -24.41
CA PRO A 260 -1.04 -2.02 -24.13
C PRO A 260 -0.38 -1.42 -22.88
N GLY A 261 0.16 -2.28 -22.02
CA GLY A 261 0.79 -1.82 -20.79
C GLY A 261 2.25 -1.42 -20.97
N HIS A 262 2.89 -1.77 -22.09
CA HIS A 262 4.26 -1.35 -22.36
C HIS A 262 4.32 0.08 -22.91
N ASN A 263 5.32 0.86 -22.46
CA ASN A 263 5.60 2.23 -22.92
C ASN A 263 4.36 3.15 -22.92
N ARG A 264 3.50 3.04 -21.89
CA ARG A 264 2.38 3.97 -21.71
C ARG A 264 2.91 5.38 -21.47
N ARG A 265 2.12 6.36 -21.90
CA ARG A 265 2.41 7.78 -21.71
C ARG A 265 1.40 8.40 -20.75
N ILE A 266 1.89 9.29 -19.89
CA ILE A 266 1.09 10.05 -18.94
C ILE A 266 1.70 11.45 -18.80
N SER A 267 0.88 12.49 -18.73
CA SER A 267 1.42 13.84 -18.55
C SER A 267 2.11 13.98 -17.20
N TYR A 268 3.07 14.90 -17.11
CA TYR A 268 3.74 15.26 -15.86
C TYR A 268 2.75 15.65 -14.76
N GLU A 269 1.69 16.41 -15.10
CA GLU A 269 0.68 16.75 -14.09
C GLU A 269 -0.07 15.51 -13.59
N LYS A 270 -0.43 14.59 -14.48
CA LYS A 270 -1.24 13.42 -14.14
C LYS A 270 -0.47 12.37 -13.35
N ILE A 271 0.81 12.19 -13.61
CA ILE A 271 1.63 11.29 -12.77
C ILE A 271 1.81 11.90 -11.38
N VAL A 272 2.08 13.21 -11.27
CA VAL A 272 2.21 13.92 -9.98
C VAL A 272 0.93 13.83 -9.16
N GLU A 273 -0.24 14.01 -9.79
CA GLU A 273 -1.55 13.86 -9.15
C GLU A 273 -1.72 12.48 -8.49
N GLY A 274 -1.38 11.40 -9.20
CA GLY A 274 -1.45 10.05 -8.64
C GLY A 274 -0.35 9.78 -7.60
N TRP A 275 0.86 10.24 -7.87
CA TRP A 275 2.06 10.00 -7.05
C TRP A 275 1.96 10.68 -5.67
N ARG A 276 1.26 11.82 -5.61
CA ARG A 276 0.93 12.51 -4.35
C ARG A 276 0.24 11.60 -3.35
N ALA A 277 -0.60 10.67 -3.77
CA ALA A 277 -1.30 9.79 -2.83
C ALA A 277 -0.36 8.86 -2.02
N PHE A 278 0.90 8.74 -2.44
CA PHE A 278 1.92 7.84 -1.87
C PHE A 278 3.19 8.58 -1.45
N ASN A 279 3.05 9.83 -1.01
CA ASN A 279 4.17 10.67 -0.54
C ASN A 279 5.34 10.76 -1.52
N TYR A 280 5.03 10.73 -2.83
CA TYR A 280 6.02 10.77 -3.90
C TYR A 280 7.11 9.69 -3.75
N VAL A 281 6.72 8.48 -3.31
CA VAL A 281 7.63 7.35 -3.11
C VAL A 281 8.25 6.86 -4.41
N PHE A 282 9.56 6.64 -4.42
CA PHE A 282 10.25 6.01 -5.53
C PHE A 282 11.25 4.96 -5.05
N VAL A 283 11.48 3.97 -5.91
CA VAL A 283 12.47 2.92 -5.72
C VAL A 283 13.34 2.79 -6.96
N ILE A 284 14.64 2.79 -6.76
CA ILE A 284 15.62 2.51 -7.82
C ILE A 284 16.29 1.18 -7.49
N VAL A 285 16.17 0.22 -8.39
CA VAL A 285 16.85 -1.07 -8.31
C VAL A 285 18.08 -1.03 -9.21
N TYR A 286 19.24 -1.44 -8.70
CA TYR A 286 20.51 -1.33 -9.41
C TYR A 286 21.51 -2.42 -9.00
N PRO A 287 22.44 -2.80 -9.89
CA PRO A 287 23.56 -3.67 -9.54
C PRO A 287 24.51 -2.98 -8.55
N TYR A 288 25.08 -3.71 -7.59
CA TYR A 288 25.98 -3.14 -6.57
C TYR A 288 27.13 -2.33 -7.18
N GLU A 289 27.68 -2.75 -8.32
CA GLU A 289 28.76 -2.03 -9.02
C GLU A 289 28.36 -0.64 -9.54
N ARG A 290 27.05 -0.31 -9.57
CA ARG A 290 26.51 0.98 -10.00
C ARG A 290 26.11 1.89 -8.83
N GLU A 291 26.27 1.45 -7.58
CA GLU A 291 25.81 2.16 -6.39
C GLU A 291 26.35 3.60 -6.31
N ALA A 292 27.65 3.79 -6.50
CA ALA A 292 28.27 5.11 -6.46
C ALA A 292 27.66 6.08 -7.50
N GLN A 293 27.28 5.56 -8.68
CA GLN A 293 26.62 6.36 -9.69
C GLN A 293 25.19 6.72 -9.28
N VAL A 294 24.43 5.77 -8.72
CA VAL A 294 23.07 6.01 -8.24
C VAL A 294 23.06 7.06 -7.13
N LEU A 295 23.93 6.93 -6.12
CA LEU A 295 24.05 7.91 -5.04
C LEU A 295 24.44 9.30 -5.56
N SER A 296 25.34 9.36 -6.55
CA SER A 296 25.69 10.63 -7.20
C SER A 296 24.53 11.26 -7.97
N LEU A 297 23.68 10.47 -8.64
CA LEU A 297 22.53 10.96 -9.40
C LEU A 297 21.41 11.43 -8.49
N LEU A 298 21.18 10.71 -7.39
CA LEU A 298 20.21 11.07 -6.34
C LEU A 298 20.50 12.46 -5.76
N GLY A 299 21.77 12.88 -5.70
CA GLY A 299 22.13 14.14 -5.06
C GLY A 299 21.70 14.12 -3.60
N ASP A 300 20.93 15.11 -3.16
CA ASP A 300 20.50 15.21 -1.76
C ASP A 300 19.61 14.03 -1.32
N TRP A 301 18.85 13.40 -2.22
CA TRP A 301 18.07 12.18 -1.91
C TRP A 301 18.93 10.96 -1.54
N ALA A 302 20.25 11.01 -1.76
CA ALA A 302 21.15 9.97 -1.26
C ALA A 302 21.09 9.87 0.27
N ASP A 303 20.95 11.01 0.95
CA ASP A 303 20.71 11.08 2.39
C ASP A 303 19.22 10.85 2.70
N ASP A 304 18.94 9.77 3.43
CA ASP A 304 17.59 9.38 3.84
C ASP A 304 16.92 10.41 4.75
N ALA A 305 17.69 11.06 5.63
CA ALA A 305 17.17 12.09 6.53
C ALA A 305 16.81 13.34 5.74
N TRP A 306 17.62 13.72 4.75
CA TRP A 306 17.29 14.82 3.85
C TRP A 306 16.04 14.51 3.04
N ALA A 307 15.95 13.33 2.42
CA ALA A 307 14.80 12.96 1.60
C ALA A 307 13.49 12.94 2.41
N THR A 308 13.54 12.44 3.64
CA THR A 308 12.39 12.42 4.55
C THR A 308 11.98 13.84 4.95
N GLN A 309 12.94 14.72 5.26
CA GLN A 309 12.66 16.12 5.56
C GLN A 309 12.10 16.86 4.33
N HIS A 310 12.66 16.61 3.15
CA HIS A 310 12.18 17.19 1.89
C HIS A 310 10.73 16.78 1.61
N ALA A 311 10.39 15.50 1.76
CA ALA A 311 9.03 15.01 1.63
C ALA A 311 8.08 15.65 2.66
N LEU A 312 8.54 15.86 3.90
CA LEU A 312 7.79 16.61 4.91
C LEU A 312 7.54 18.05 4.45
N ASP A 313 8.57 18.78 4.03
CA ASP A 313 8.47 20.18 3.58
C ASP A 313 7.48 20.33 2.40
N MET A 314 7.53 19.39 1.44
CA MET A 314 6.55 19.31 0.35
C MET A 314 5.12 19.15 0.90
N ALA A 315 4.91 18.16 1.78
CA ALA A 315 3.60 17.91 2.37
C ALA A 315 3.09 19.09 3.22
N GLU A 316 3.97 19.79 3.94
CA GLU A 316 3.62 21.00 4.68
C GLU A 316 3.18 22.15 3.77
N ASN A 317 3.84 22.32 2.63
CA ASN A 317 3.43 23.33 1.65
C ASN A 317 2.12 22.95 0.96
N GLU A 318 1.99 21.72 0.49
CA GLU A 318 0.79 21.23 -0.21
C GLU A 318 -0.44 21.23 0.71
N SER A 319 -0.29 20.84 1.98
CA SER A 319 -1.39 20.79 2.95
C SER A 319 -2.02 22.17 3.25
N ARG A 320 -1.25 23.25 3.04
CA ARG A 320 -1.71 24.64 3.20
C ARG A 320 -2.29 25.25 1.92
N THR A 321 -1.94 24.71 0.75
CA THR A 321 -2.22 25.35 -0.55
C THR A 321 -3.23 24.58 -1.39
N LEU A 322 -3.26 23.25 -1.27
CA LEU A 322 -4.19 22.40 -2.01
C LEU A 322 -5.55 22.31 -1.29
N THR A 323 -6.55 21.81 -2.01
CA THR A 323 -7.93 21.63 -1.51
C THR A 323 -8.47 20.25 -1.86
N GLY A 324 -9.57 19.84 -1.25
CA GLY A 324 -10.25 18.59 -1.58
C GLY A 324 -9.39 17.34 -1.32
N ILE A 325 -9.40 16.40 -2.26
CA ILE A 325 -8.68 15.13 -2.15
C ILE A 325 -7.16 15.32 -2.10
N ASP A 326 -6.63 16.32 -2.81
CA ASP A 326 -5.20 16.61 -2.83
C ASP A 326 -4.73 17.14 -1.47
N GLN A 327 -5.56 17.96 -0.81
CA GLN A 327 -5.27 18.40 0.56
C GLN A 327 -5.31 17.23 1.53
N PHE A 328 -6.26 16.30 1.36
CA PHE A 328 -6.28 15.07 2.13
C PHE A 328 -4.97 14.29 1.99
N TYR A 329 -4.51 14.05 0.75
CA TYR A 329 -3.24 13.36 0.52
C TYR A 329 -2.05 14.11 1.11
N ALA A 330 -2.00 15.44 0.98
CA ALA A 330 -0.91 16.23 1.56
C ALA A 330 -0.84 16.11 3.10
N TRP A 331 -1.97 16.13 3.80
CA TRP A 331 -2.00 15.87 5.25
C TRP A 331 -1.65 14.43 5.61
N PHE A 332 -2.10 13.47 4.80
CA PHE A 332 -1.72 12.06 4.98
C PHE A 332 -0.20 11.87 4.82
N ASN A 333 0.38 12.46 3.77
CA ASN A 333 1.81 12.47 3.50
C ASN A 333 2.61 13.11 4.61
N LYS A 334 2.11 14.22 5.19
CA LYS A 334 2.74 14.85 6.35
C LYS A 334 2.87 13.86 7.51
N GLY A 335 1.80 13.11 7.79
CA GLY A 335 1.85 12.01 8.77
C GLY A 335 2.85 10.91 8.38
N THR A 336 2.86 10.51 7.12
CA THR A 336 3.77 9.48 6.59
C THR A 336 5.24 9.90 6.73
N SER A 337 5.58 11.16 6.44
CA SER A 337 6.93 11.68 6.59
C SER A 337 7.37 11.71 8.06
N TYR A 338 6.50 12.13 8.99
CA TYR A 338 6.81 12.07 10.43
C TYR A 338 7.07 10.64 10.94
N VAL A 339 6.34 9.65 10.40
CA VAL A 339 6.57 8.22 10.70
C VAL A 339 7.88 7.71 10.12
N SER A 340 8.37 8.32 9.03
CA SER A 340 9.48 7.79 8.23
C SER A 340 10.86 8.26 8.70
N PHE A 341 10.95 9.24 9.61
CA PHE A 341 12.25 9.63 10.18
C PHE A 341 12.91 8.45 10.92
N ALA A 342 14.24 8.41 10.91
CA ALA A 342 15.01 7.46 11.72
C ALA A 342 14.65 7.54 13.23
N GLN A 343 14.21 8.71 13.68
CA GLN A 343 13.53 8.91 14.98
C GLN A 343 12.12 9.45 14.69
N PRO A 344 11.11 8.57 14.59
CA PRO A 344 9.77 8.98 14.19
C PRO A 344 9.11 9.93 15.20
N ASP A 345 8.44 10.96 14.68
CA ASP A 345 7.60 11.86 15.49
C ASP A 345 6.15 11.40 15.44
N TYR A 346 5.83 10.36 16.22
CA TYR A 346 4.50 9.76 16.20
C TYR A 346 3.40 10.71 16.71
N SER A 347 3.73 11.68 17.56
CA SER A 347 2.79 12.69 18.05
C SER A 347 2.33 13.62 16.93
N ASN A 348 3.28 14.21 16.20
CA ASN A 348 2.92 15.05 15.05
C ASN A 348 2.33 14.23 13.91
N ALA A 349 2.77 12.98 13.73
CA ALA A 349 2.14 12.07 12.78
C ALA A 349 0.66 11.83 13.08
N ALA A 350 0.32 11.53 14.34
CA ALA A 350 -1.05 11.27 14.77
C ALA A 350 -1.96 12.49 14.53
N LEU A 351 -1.47 13.71 14.83
CA LEU A 351 -2.21 14.95 14.56
C LEU A 351 -2.43 15.18 13.06
N ALA A 352 -1.40 14.94 12.24
CA ALA A 352 -1.52 15.07 10.79
C ALA A 352 -2.55 14.09 10.21
N TYR A 353 -2.53 12.83 10.68
CA TYR A 353 -3.52 11.83 10.29
C TYR A 353 -4.93 12.14 10.79
N ASP A 354 -5.10 12.65 12.02
CA ASP A 354 -6.41 13.09 12.51
C ASP A 354 -7.01 14.14 11.58
N TYR A 355 -6.21 15.12 11.18
CA TYR A 355 -6.67 16.15 10.25
C TYR A 355 -6.97 15.57 8.86
N ALA A 356 -6.11 14.68 8.35
CA ALA A 356 -6.36 13.97 7.10
C ALA A 356 -7.71 13.21 7.13
N PHE A 357 -7.98 12.42 8.17
CA PHE A 357 -9.26 11.71 8.30
C PHE A 357 -10.45 12.67 8.46
N SER A 358 -10.25 13.84 9.09
CA SER A 358 -11.28 14.88 9.14
C SER A 358 -11.61 15.48 7.76
N LEU A 359 -10.63 15.60 6.88
CA LEU A 359 -10.82 16.01 5.49
C LEU A 359 -11.49 14.90 4.69
N TYR A 360 -11.01 13.65 4.85
CA TYR A 360 -11.58 12.48 4.21
C TYR A 360 -13.09 12.34 4.48
N ALA A 361 -13.52 12.55 5.73
CA ALA A 361 -14.92 12.52 6.12
C ALA A 361 -15.81 13.56 5.38
N LYS A 362 -15.20 14.65 4.88
CA LYS A 362 -15.87 15.73 4.15
C LYS A 362 -15.83 15.56 2.63
N LEU A 363 -15.04 14.61 2.10
CA LEU A 363 -15.00 14.34 0.66
C LEU A 363 -16.37 13.85 0.18
N ASP A 364 -16.63 13.95 -1.12
CA ASP A 364 -17.81 13.31 -1.70
C ASP A 364 -17.78 11.79 -1.41
N THR A 365 -18.95 11.19 -1.25
CA THR A 365 -19.12 9.74 -1.12
C THR A 365 -19.14 9.03 -2.48
N ASP A 366 -18.87 9.71 -3.59
CA ASP A 366 -18.64 9.07 -4.89
C ASP A 366 -17.38 8.18 -4.84
N SER A 367 -17.53 6.91 -5.22
CA SER A 367 -16.44 5.95 -5.32
C SER A 367 -15.37 6.36 -6.34
N SER A 368 -15.72 7.21 -7.30
CA SER A 368 -14.79 7.76 -8.29
C SER A 368 -13.88 8.85 -7.71
N VAL A 369 -14.16 9.33 -6.51
CA VAL A 369 -13.40 10.39 -5.82
C VAL A 369 -12.75 9.85 -4.56
N ARG A 370 -13.47 9.08 -3.74
CA ARG A 370 -13.02 8.78 -2.38
C ARG A 370 -12.04 7.60 -2.34
N PRO A 371 -10.82 7.79 -1.80
CA PRO A 371 -9.79 6.74 -1.78
C PRO A 371 -9.97 5.79 -0.59
N TYR A 372 -11.05 5.01 -0.55
CA TYR A 372 -11.37 4.13 0.59
C TYR A 372 -10.37 2.99 0.83
N ARG A 373 -9.48 2.73 -0.14
CA ARG A 373 -8.44 1.71 -0.05
C ARG A 373 -7.11 2.24 0.49
N MET A 374 -7.02 3.49 0.97
CA MET A 374 -5.75 4.06 1.46
C MET A 374 -5.05 3.15 2.48
N MET A 375 -5.81 2.60 3.43
CA MET A 375 -5.28 1.70 4.47
C MET A 375 -4.93 0.29 3.96
N TRP A 376 -5.26 -0.04 2.72
CA TRP A 376 -4.80 -1.30 2.10
C TRP A 376 -3.35 -1.19 1.65
N TYR A 377 -2.88 0.03 1.40
CA TYR A 377 -1.56 0.28 0.82
C TYR A 377 -0.62 1.03 1.76
N GLN A 378 -1.10 1.49 2.92
CA GLN A 378 -0.30 2.33 3.84
C GLN A 378 -0.62 2.01 5.31
N THR A 379 0.42 1.79 6.12
CA THR A 379 0.30 1.41 7.55
C THR A 379 0.70 2.52 8.52
N GLY A 380 1.09 3.70 8.01
CA GLY A 380 1.54 4.84 8.81
C GLY A 380 0.59 5.26 9.94
N PRO A 381 -0.73 5.37 9.69
CA PRO A 381 -1.70 5.71 10.74
C PRO A 381 -1.72 4.72 11.91
N TYR A 382 -1.61 3.41 11.65
CA TYR A 382 -1.55 2.40 12.71
C TYR A 382 -0.32 2.60 13.59
N LYS A 383 0.85 2.84 12.99
CA LYS A 383 2.10 3.13 13.70
C LYS A 383 1.95 4.38 14.57
N ALA A 384 1.47 5.48 13.97
CA ALA A 384 1.33 6.76 14.66
C ALA A 384 0.43 6.67 15.89
N TYR A 385 -0.78 6.12 15.75
CA TYR A 385 -1.71 5.99 16.87
C TYR A 385 -1.21 5.00 17.94
N TYR A 386 -0.65 3.86 17.53
CA TYR A 386 -0.17 2.84 18.47
C TYR A 386 0.93 3.40 19.39
N TRP A 387 1.94 4.06 18.82
CA TRP A 387 3.10 4.51 19.59
C TRP A 387 2.85 5.73 20.48
N VAL A 388 1.72 6.42 20.31
CA VAL A 388 1.25 7.47 21.24
C VAL A 388 0.19 6.97 22.22
N GLY A 389 -0.03 5.65 22.28
CA GLY A 389 -0.96 5.02 23.22
C GLY A 389 -2.44 5.13 22.86
N ARG A 390 -2.78 5.55 21.64
CA ARG A 390 -4.16 5.63 21.12
C ARG A 390 -4.61 4.29 20.56
N TYR A 391 -4.66 3.28 21.44
CA TYR A 391 -4.92 1.90 21.05
C TYR A 391 -6.37 1.70 20.58
N THR A 392 -7.34 2.42 21.14
CA THR A 392 -8.74 2.35 20.69
C THR A 392 -8.86 2.88 19.26
N ASP A 393 -8.14 3.95 18.92
CA ASP A 393 -8.11 4.47 17.56
C ASP A 393 -7.46 3.50 16.57
N VAL A 394 -6.40 2.77 16.96
CA VAL A 394 -5.86 1.66 16.14
C VAL A 394 -6.90 0.58 15.92
N ILE A 395 -7.60 0.15 16.97
CA ILE A 395 -8.64 -0.89 16.89
C ILE A 395 -9.78 -0.45 15.98
N ASN A 396 -10.26 0.78 16.15
CA ASN A 396 -11.34 1.35 15.37
C ASN A 396 -10.94 1.49 13.89
N LEU A 397 -9.77 2.06 13.59
CA LEU A 397 -9.30 2.21 12.21
C LEU A 397 -9.14 0.86 11.52
N ALA A 398 -8.54 -0.12 12.19
CA ALA A 398 -8.37 -1.45 11.61
C ALA A 398 -9.70 -2.18 11.46
N THR A 399 -10.64 -1.99 12.38
CA THR A 399 -11.99 -2.54 12.30
C THR A 399 -12.77 -1.96 11.14
N THR A 400 -12.77 -0.63 10.97
CA THR A 400 -13.38 0.02 9.79
C THR A 400 -12.76 -0.49 8.50
N THR A 401 -11.43 -0.62 8.47
CA THR A 401 -10.71 -1.13 7.29
C THR A 401 -11.15 -2.56 6.96
N LEU A 402 -11.18 -3.46 7.94
CA LEU A 402 -11.45 -4.90 7.77
C LEU A 402 -12.93 -5.26 7.63
N LYS A 403 -13.86 -4.40 8.08
CA LYS A 403 -15.30 -4.68 8.07
C LYS A 403 -16.09 -3.82 7.08
N ASP A 404 -15.65 -2.58 6.84
CA ASP A 404 -16.45 -1.59 6.11
C ASP A 404 -15.84 -1.24 4.75
N THR A 405 -14.52 -1.35 4.58
CA THR A 405 -13.86 -0.99 3.31
C THR A 405 -13.64 -2.18 2.37
N ILE A 406 -13.75 -3.42 2.88
CA ILE A 406 -13.37 -4.65 2.18
C ILE A 406 -14.42 -5.76 2.33
N SER A 407 -14.62 -6.58 1.30
CA SER A 407 -15.61 -7.67 1.31
C SER A 407 -15.15 -8.93 2.05
N GLU A 408 -13.85 -9.07 2.27
CA GLU A 408 -13.21 -10.16 3.02
C GLU A 408 -12.05 -9.58 3.83
N PRO A 409 -11.94 -9.84 5.15
CA PRO A 409 -10.95 -9.21 6.02
C PRO A 409 -9.56 -9.81 5.81
N ASN A 410 -8.94 -9.48 4.70
CA ASN A 410 -7.73 -10.14 4.22
C ASN A 410 -6.57 -9.16 3.96
N LEU A 411 -6.35 -8.32 4.97
CA LEU A 411 -5.26 -7.36 5.07
C LEU A 411 -4.45 -7.73 6.32
N GLU A 412 -3.36 -8.48 6.16
CA GLU A 412 -2.58 -9.00 7.29
C GLU A 412 -2.04 -7.90 8.20
N GLU A 413 -1.66 -6.73 7.66
CA GLU A 413 -1.13 -5.63 8.45
C GLU A 413 -2.23 -4.99 9.30
N SER A 414 -3.44 -4.80 8.77
CA SER A 414 -4.57 -4.29 9.57
C SER A 414 -4.91 -5.25 10.71
N LEU A 415 -4.89 -6.57 10.44
CA LEU A 415 -5.09 -7.59 11.48
C LEU A 415 -3.99 -7.53 12.54
N TYR A 416 -2.72 -7.47 12.12
CA TYR A 416 -1.59 -7.40 13.03
C TYR A 416 -1.59 -6.16 13.91
N TRP A 417 -1.86 -4.99 13.34
CA TRP A 417 -1.94 -3.75 14.12
C TRP A 417 -3.12 -3.73 15.08
N ARG A 418 -4.28 -4.27 14.68
CA ARG A 418 -5.41 -4.44 15.58
C ARG A 418 -5.09 -5.39 16.72
N ALA A 419 -4.44 -6.52 16.44
CA ALA A 419 -4.00 -7.47 17.44
C ALA A 419 -3.04 -6.84 18.45
N ARG A 420 -2.05 -6.07 17.97
CA ARG A 420 -1.12 -5.33 18.84
C ARG A 420 -1.88 -4.41 19.78
N ALA A 421 -2.86 -3.66 19.28
CA ALA A 421 -3.65 -2.75 20.09
C ALA A 421 -4.57 -3.48 21.07
N TYR A 422 -5.22 -4.57 20.67
CA TYR A 422 -6.00 -5.45 21.56
C TYR A 422 -5.15 -5.93 22.74
N TYR A 423 -3.94 -6.40 22.48
CA TYR A 423 -3.02 -6.82 23.53
C TYR A 423 -2.71 -5.68 24.51
N MET A 424 -2.46 -4.46 24.01
CA MET A 424 -2.14 -3.30 24.87
C MET A 424 -3.31 -2.86 25.76
N ILE A 425 -4.55 -3.13 25.38
CA ILE A 425 -5.74 -2.85 26.23
C ILE A 425 -6.15 -4.06 27.09
N GLY A 426 -5.37 -5.15 27.08
CA GLY A 426 -5.61 -6.35 27.86
C GLY A 426 -6.49 -7.42 27.20
N ASP A 427 -6.95 -7.19 25.97
CA ASP A 427 -7.72 -8.18 25.20
C ASP A 427 -6.81 -9.16 24.47
N THR A 428 -6.22 -10.07 25.23
CA THR A 428 -5.26 -11.04 24.68
C THR A 428 -5.94 -12.07 23.77
N ASN A 429 -7.22 -12.37 23.98
CA ASN A 429 -7.93 -13.37 23.17
C ASN A 429 -8.14 -12.87 21.74
N ASP A 430 -8.62 -11.64 21.58
CA ASP A 430 -8.82 -11.04 20.26
C ASP A 430 -7.47 -10.75 19.58
N ALA A 431 -6.42 -10.43 20.34
CA ALA A 431 -5.06 -10.31 19.81
C ALA A 431 -4.57 -11.63 19.17
N ILE A 432 -4.70 -12.75 19.89
CA ILE A 432 -4.31 -14.07 19.37
C ILE A 432 -5.14 -14.46 18.14
N ALA A 433 -6.44 -14.15 18.15
CA ALA A 433 -7.32 -14.44 17.03
C ALA A 433 -6.89 -13.70 15.75
N ASP A 434 -6.57 -12.41 15.86
CA ASP A 434 -6.14 -11.60 14.72
C ASP A 434 -4.73 -11.98 14.23
N TYR A 435 -3.78 -12.30 15.12
CA TYR A 435 -2.47 -12.81 14.68
C TYR A 435 -2.59 -14.13 13.91
N ARG A 436 -3.44 -15.05 14.38
CA ARG A 436 -3.71 -16.30 13.66
C ARG A 436 -4.40 -16.04 12.32
N ALA A 437 -5.34 -15.09 12.26
CA ALA A 437 -5.96 -14.69 11.02
C ALA A 437 -4.95 -14.11 10.01
N ALA A 438 -3.99 -13.31 10.48
CA ALA A 438 -2.88 -12.82 9.65
C ALA A 438 -2.05 -13.98 9.08
N LEU A 439 -1.75 -15.02 9.89
CA LEU A 439 -1.01 -16.20 9.41
C LEU A 439 -1.80 -17.11 8.44
N VAL A 440 -3.13 -17.03 8.41
CA VAL A 440 -3.95 -17.70 7.38
C VAL A 440 -3.77 -17.04 6.01
N ILE A 441 -3.50 -15.74 6.00
CA ILE A 441 -3.23 -14.95 4.80
C ILE A 441 -1.78 -15.09 4.41
N HIS A 442 -0.85 -14.82 5.32
CA HIS A 442 0.59 -14.85 5.11
C HIS A 442 1.23 -15.92 6.02
N PRO A 443 1.30 -17.19 5.57
CA PRO A 443 1.90 -18.24 6.36
C PRO A 443 3.35 -17.93 6.71
N LYS A 444 3.72 -18.11 7.98
CA LYS A 444 5.07 -17.83 8.52
C LYS A 444 5.50 -16.38 8.43
N TRP A 445 4.56 -15.43 8.36
CA TRP A 445 4.90 -14.02 8.42
C TRP A 445 5.59 -13.70 9.74
N GLY A 446 6.82 -13.21 9.66
CA GLY A 446 7.70 -12.99 10.82
C GLY A 446 7.03 -12.21 11.96
N PRO A 447 6.41 -11.04 11.69
CA PRO A 447 5.77 -10.23 12.72
C PRO A 447 4.69 -10.97 13.52
N ALA A 448 3.73 -11.62 12.86
CA ALA A 448 2.65 -12.34 13.54
C ALA A 448 3.14 -13.63 14.22
N THR A 449 4.12 -14.31 13.62
CA THR A 449 4.76 -15.50 14.19
C THR A 449 5.45 -15.16 15.51
N GLN A 450 6.27 -14.10 15.51
CA GLN A 450 6.97 -13.65 16.71
C GLN A 450 5.98 -13.20 17.79
N ALA A 451 4.96 -12.42 17.42
CA ALA A 451 3.97 -11.95 18.39
C ALA A 451 3.22 -13.10 19.09
N LEU A 452 2.86 -14.17 18.36
CA LEU A 452 2.27 -15.36 18.99
C LEU A 452 3.24 -16.08 19.92
N GLN A 453 4.50 -16.20 19.53
CA GLN A 453 5.54 -16.82 20.38
C GLN A 453 5.78 -16.02 21.66
N ASP A 454 5.82 -14.69 21.58
CA ASP A 454 5.96 -13.80 22.74
C ASP A 454 4.79 -13.96 23.73
N LEU A 455 3.59 -14.31 23.23
CA LEU A 455 2.40 -14.64 24.01
C LEU A 455 2.34 -16.12 24.47
N GLY A 456 3.41 -16.89 24.26
CA GLY A 456 3.47 -18.31 24.59
C GLY A 456 2.54 -19.19 23.75
N GLN A 457 2.07 -18.69 22.61
CA GLN A 457 1.22 -19.43 21.67
C GLN A 457 2.05 -20.12 20.59
N ILE A 458 1.53 -21.23 20.10
CA ILE A 458 2.05 -21.87 18.89
C ILE A 458 1.45 -21.16 17.67
N PRO A 459 2.27 -20.68 16.73
CA PRO A 459 1.84 -20.01 15.50
C PRO A 459 0.92 -20.85 14.61
#